data_AF-A0A1B7N1N6-F1
#
_entry.id   AF-A0A1B7N1N6-F1
#
_cell.length_a   1.000
_cell.length_b   1.000
_cell.length_c   1.000
_cell.angle_alpha   90.00
_cell.angle_beta   90.00
_cell.angle_gamma   90.00
#
_symmetry.space_group_name_H-M   'P 1'
#
loop_
_entity.id
_entity.type
_entity.pdbx_description
1 polymer ?
#
loop_
_entity_poly.entity_id
_entity_poly.type
_entity_poly.pdbx_seq_one_letter_code
_entity_poly.pdbx_strand_id
1 'polypeptide(L)'
;MRCPQRLVMDDDLILLIVRTPLGSLPFTYKVDRVYLKPSYIIMSARTVPTTDDEVVSAVRDAYSFIAREGAHPEYAETVAEAFGYTAEQLKSIPTESHMGLSCGNPVAIASIKEGETVLDLGSGGGIDVFLAAHKVGPKGQVIGLDMSTDMITLARKNAFKQGYKPPQVIFIQTQLTQPLPVETASVDCILSNCVINLLPEAGKAALLKETYRVLKPGGRIVIDDIIGRKPFPDAIRSDLAAYIGCVSGALELEQYRALMKDAGFTDALFVETGGDLDIYKTTGSTSTGCCAQQPSSSTACSAPSVTPLPRTDIGSLNEWAASYQIFAKKISSDTVATDKSPEAVKRWWDAYPKDKLTSDELASLLRNPDRSDYALIDVRHEDHARGHVRGSVQWRGDTFSGQLAKFYDQYSETKQVIFYCGSSNGRGPRCAAWYQDYLNGIGNTESKAYVLEDGFRGWKYPDLVNTVDPGTSNRLNMCI
;
A
#
# COMPACT_ATOMS: atom_id res chain seq x y z
N MET A 1 2.14 6.91 44.84
CA MET A 1 1.29 6.63 43.65
C MET A 1 1.95 5.50 42.89
N ARG A 2 1.35 4.32 42.82
CA ARG A 2 1.88 3.20 42.00
C ARG A 2 1.08 3.16 40.70
N CYS A 3 1.77 3.16 39.57
CA CYS A 3 1.18 3.01 38.23
C CYS A 3 0.35 1.71 38.17
N PRO A 4 -0.84 1.68 37.54
CA PRO A 4 -1.57 0.45 37.33
C PRO A 4 -0.69 -0.59 36.62
N GLN A 5 -0.66 -1.83 37.11
CA GLN A 5 0.04 -2.92 36.44
C GLN A 5 -0.85 -3.44 35.30
N ARG A 6 -0.37 -3.29 34.06
CA ARG A 6 -1.00 -3.80 32.84
C ARG A 6 -0.54 -5.24 32.63
N LEU A 7 -1.46 -6.20 32.69
CA LEU A 7 -1.24 -7.58 32.28
C LEU A 7 -2.02 -7.79 30.97
N VAL A 8 -1.30 -8.04 29.89
CA VAL A 8 -1.89 -8.33 28.57
C VAL A 8 -2.24 -9.82 28.55
N MET A 9 -3.51 -10.14 28.31
CA MET A 9 -3.97 -11.50 28.07
C MET A 9 -4.82 -11.49 26.81
N ASP A 10 -4.26 -11.98 25.70
CA ASP A 10 -4.78 -11.86 24.34
C ASP A 10 -4.99 -10.40 23.85
N ASP A 11 -4.85 -10.21 22.55
CA ASP A 11 -4.53 -8.92 21.90
C ASP A 11 -5.48 -7.74 22.16
N ASP A 12 -6.73 -7.98 22.54
CA ASP A 12 -7.74 -6.93 22.75
C ASP A 12 -8.27 -6.83 24.19
N LEU A 13 -7.87 -7.74 25.08
CA LEU A 13 -8.37 -7.79 26.45
C LEU A 13 -7.28 -7.35 27.43
N ILE A 14 -7.39 -6.10 27.89
CA ILE A 14 -6.44 -5.60 28.89
C ILE A 14 -7.02 -5.89 30.27
N LEU A 15 -6.27 -6.68 31.06
CA LEU A 15 -6.55 -6.83 32.48
C LEU A 15 -5.96 -5.62 33.21
N LEU A 16 -6.84 -4.69 33.59
CA LEU A 16 -6.45 -3.51 34.37
C LEU A 16 -6.57 -3.82 35.85
N ILE A 17 -5.44 -3.87 36.56
CA ILE A 17 -5.41 -3.88 38.02
C ILE A 17 -5.30 -2.43 38.50
N VAL A 18 -6.45 -1.84 38.81
CA VAL A 18 -6.55 -0.43 39.21
C VAL A 18 -6.53 -0.33 40.74
N ARG A 19 -5.52 0.39 41.27
CA ARG A 19 -5.37 0.71 42.70
C ARG A 19 -5.68 2.17 43.04
N THR A 20 -6.17 2.97 42.07
CA THR A 20 -6.40 4.43 42.17
C THR A 20 -7.69 4.86 41.41
N PRO A 21 -8.24 6.06 41.62
CA PRO A 21 -9.49 6.50 40.97
C PRO A 21 -9.41 6.49 39.42
N LEU A 22 -10.51 6.10 38.76
CA LEU A 22 -10.61 5.81 37.32
C LEU A 22 -10.22 6.94 36.33
N GLY A 23 -10.12 8.19 36.78
CA GLY A 23 -9.96 9.37 35.90
C GLY A 23 -8.54 9.67 35.38
N SER A 24 -7.62 8.70 35.34
CA SER A 24 -6.19 8.93 35.03
C SER A 24 -5.59 8.02 33.96
N LEU A 25 -6.42 7.31 33.19
CA LEU A 25 -5.95 6.43 32.11
C LEU A 25 -5.89 7.18 30.76
N PRO A 26 -4.87 6.94 29.91
CA PRO A 26 -4.64 7.68 28.67
C PRO A 26 -5.55 7.28 27.49
N PHE A 27 -6.42 6.28 27.65
CA PHE A 27 -7.34 5.79 26.62
C PHE A 27 -8.74 5.61 27.19
N THR A 28 -9.77 5.71 26.34
CA THR A 28 -11.14 5.36 26.70
C THR A 28 -11.33 3.85 26.55
N TYR A 29 -11.83 3.22 27.60
CA TYR A 29 -11.98 1.77 27.67
C TYR A 29 -13.46 1.43 27.83
N LYS A 30 -13.96 0.49 27.02
CA LYS A 30 -15.25 -0.15 27.31
C LYS A 30 -14.99 -1.31 28.27
N VAL A 31 -15.53 -1.21 29.48
CA VAL A 31 -15.34 -2.23 30.52
C VAL A 31 -16.40 -3.31 30.34
N ASP A 32 -15.96 -4.51 29.98
CA ASP A 32 -16.83 -5.66 29.72
C ASP A 32 -17.23 -6.37 31.03
N ARG A 33 -16.29 -6.50 31.97
CA ARG A 33 -16.52 -7.13 33.30
C ARG A 33 -15.69 -6.44 34.38
N VAL A 34 -16.31 -6.29 35.55
CA VAL A 34 -15.68 -5.73 36.75
C VAL A 34 -15.69 -6.80 37.84
N TYR A 35 -14.51 -7.16 38.34
CA TYR A 35 -14.36 -8.00 39.52
C TYR A 35 -13.82 -7.17 40.68
N LEU A 36 -14.62 -7.08 41.74
CA LEU A 36 -14.26 -6.36 42.95
C LEU A 36 -13.47 -7.28 43.89
N LYS A 37 -12.25 -6.87 44.27
CA LYS A 37 -11.48 -7.49 45.36
C LYS A 37 -11.28 -6.45 46.48
N PRO A 38 -11.05 -6.89 47.73
CA PRO A 38 -10.97 -5.98 48.88
C PRO A 38 -9.89 -4.87 48.77
N SER A 39 -8.87 -5.07 47.94
CA SER A 39 -7.71 -4.17 47.83
C SER A 39 -7.41 -3.66 46.41
N TYR A 40 -8.19 -4.06 45.39
CA TYR A 40 -8.05 -3.61 43.99
C TYR A 40 -9.27 -4.02 43.15
N ILE A 41 -9.44 -3.35 42.00
CA ILE A 41 -10.45 -3.71 41.00
C ILE A 41 -9.73 -4.37 39.82
N ILE A 42 -10.26 -5.50 39.36
CA ILE A 42 -9.87 -6.12 38.08
C ILE A 42 -10.94 -5.78 37.05
N MET A 43 -10.55 -5.10 35.99
CA MET A 43 -11.44 -4.82 34.85
C MET A 43 -10.91 -5.54 33.61
N SER A 44 -11.81 -6.19 32.87
CA SER A 44 -11.54 -6.54 31.48
C SER A 44 -12.05 -5.39 30.61
N ALA A 45 -11.16 -4.81 29.82
CA ALA A 45 -11.45 -3.64 29.02
C ALA A 45 -10.95 -3.80 27.59
N ARG A 46 -11.73 -3.33 26.62
CA ARG A 46 -11.29 -3.15 25.23
C ARG A 46 -11.05 -1.68 24.96
N THR A 47 -9.97 -1.39 24.24
CA THR A 47 -9.76 -0.07 23.62
C THR A 47 -10.75 0.09 22.48
N VAL A 48 -11.57 1.14 22.54
CA VAL A 48 -12.49 1.49 21.46
C VAL A 48 -11.94 2.77 20.83
N PRO A 49 -11.64 2.80 19.53
CA PRO A 49 -11.28 4.04 18.85
C PRO A 49 -12.36 5.09 19.09
N THR A 50 -11.95 6.27 19.51
CA THR A 50 -12.86 7.40 19.81
C THR A 50 -12.76 8.52 18.78
N THR A 51 -11.78 8.45 17.89
CA THR A 51 -11.54 9.43 16.83
C THR A 51 -11.31 8.75 15.48
N ASP A 52 -11.56 9.49 14.41
CA ASP A 52 -11.32 9.05 13.02
C ASP A 52 -9.86 8.62 12.80
N ASP A 53 -8.89 9.36 13.36
CA ASP A 53 -7.46 9.04 13.25
C ASP A 53 -7.10 7.73 13.96
N GLU A 54 -7.70 7.46 15.12
CA GLU A 54 -7.50 6.19 15.85
C GLU A 54 -8.07 5.01 15.05
N VAL A 55 -9.22 5.18 14.40
CA VAL A 55 -9.81 4.18 13.51
C VAL A 55 -8.88 3.90 12.32
N VAL A 56 -8.42 4.95 11.63
CA VAL A 56 -7.51 4.82 10.48
C VAL A 56 -6.21 4.14 10.90
N SER A 57 -5.65 4.49 12.07
CA SER A 57 -4.46 3.84 12.60
C SER A 57 -4.68 2.36 12.90
N ALA A 58 -5.80 2.00 13.53
CA ALA A 58 -6.12 0.61 13.86
C ALA A 58 -6.27 -0.26 12.59
N VAL A 59 -6.97 0.26 11.56
CA VAL A 59 -7.06 -0.42 10.26
C VAL A 59 -5.67 -0.57 9.63
N ARG A 60 -4.88 0.51 9.57
CA ARG A 60 -3.52 0.46 9.02
C ARG A 60 -2.68 -0.61 9.71
N ASP A 61 -2.69 -0.65 11.04
CA ASP A 61 -1.83 -1.54 11.82
C ASP A 61 -2.25 -3.01 11.62
N ALA A 62 -3.55 -3.29 11.55
CA ALA A 62 -4.05 -4.64 11.26
C ALA A 62 -3.66 -5.13 9.86
N TYR A 63 -3.81 -4.27 8.84
CA TYR A 63 -3.43 -4.63 7.47
C TYR A 63 -1.89 -4.75 7.32
N SER A 64 -1.13 -3.88 7.99
CA SER A 64 0.34 -3.99 8.09
C SER A 64 0.79 -5.31 8.71
N PHE A 65 0.09 -5.80 9.73
CA PHE A 65 0.36 -7.10 10.34
C PHE A 65 0.18 -8.24 9.32
N ILE A 66 -0.95 -8.26 8.61
CA ILE A 66 -1.23 -9.28 7.57
C ILE A 66 -0.20 -9.23 6.45
N ALA A 67 0.25 -8.04 6.04
CA ALA A 67 1.28 -7.89 5.00
C ALA A 67 2.63 -8.50 5.41
N ARG A 68 2.97 -8.50 6.70
CA ARG A 68 4.23 -9.05 7.23
C ARG A 68 4.16 -10.55 7.47
N GLU A 69 3.08 -11.01 8.07
CA GLU A 69 2.90 -12.42 8.46
C GLU A 69 2.40 -13.28 7.29
N GLY A 70 1.71 -12.67 6.33
CA GLY A 70 0.99 -13.36 5.26
C GLY A 70 -0.36 -13.91 5.73
N ALA A 71 -1.14 -14.38 4.76
CA ALA A 71 -2.40 -15.10 5.00
C ALA A 71 -2.21 -16.60 4.76
N HIS A 72 -3.03 -17.43 5.41
CA HIS A 72 -3.06 -18.85 5.13
C HIS A 72 -3.52 -19.06 3.67
N PRO A 73 -2.74 -19.73 2.79
CA PRO A 73 -3.05 -19.79 1.36
C PRO A 73 -4.42 -20.39 1.05
N GLU A 74 -4.79 -21.48 1.73
CA GLU A 74 -6.11 -22.13 1.54
C GLU A 74 -7.25 -21.19 1.94
N TYR A 75 -7.06 -20.39 3.00
CA TYR A 75 -8.04 -19.38 3.41
C TYR A 75 -8.18 -18.31 2.33
N ALA A 76 -7.04 -17.75 1.89
CA ALA A 76 -7.01 -16.67 0.93
C ALA A 76 -7.57 -17.06 -0.44
N GLU A 77 -7.35 -18.29 -0.88
CA GLU A 77 -7.91 -18.85 -2.11
C GLU A 77 -9.42 -19.10 -1.98
N THR A 78 -9.85 -19.76 -0.90
CA THR A 78 -11.28 -20.04 -0.65
C THR A 78 -12.10 -18.74 -0.64
N VAL A 79 -11.61 -17.71 0.04
CA VAL A 79 -12.29 -16.40 0.08
C VAL A 79 -12.30 -15.75 -1.31
N ALA A 80 -11.17 -15.75 -2.02
CA ALA A 80 -11.11 -15.14 -3.34
C ALA A 80 -12.05 -15.82 -4.34
N GLU A 81 -12.10 -17.16 -4.36
CA GLU A 81 -13.01 -17.91 -5.22
C GLU A 81 -14.48 -17.62 -4.88
N ALA A 82 -14.83 -17.57 -3.60
CA ALA A 82 -16.18 -17.24 -3.15
C ALA A 82 -16.66 -15.86 -3.63
N PHE A 83 -15.71 -14.94 -3.87
CA PHE A 83 -15.98 -13.57 -4.34
C PHE A 83 -15.65 -13.34 -5.83
N GLY A 84 -15.56 -14.41 -6.61
CA GLY A 84 -15.58 -14.34 -8.07
C GLY A 84 -14.21 -14.22 -8.73
N TYR A 85 -13.11 -14.47 -8.01
CA TYR A 85 -11.83 -14.74 -8.65
C TYR A 85 -11.77 -16.18 -9.14
N THR A 86 -11.39 -16.35 -10.40
CA THR A 86 -11.19 -17.69 -10.99
C THR A 86 -9.83 -18.25 -10.58
N ALA A 87 -9.71 -19.58 -10.51
CA ALA A 87 -8.44 -20.25 -10.27
C ALA A 87 -7.36 -19.88 -11.31
N GLU A 88 -7.75 -19.57 -12.55
CA GLU A 88 -6.84 -19.07 -13.58
C GLU A 88 -6.30 -17.68 -13.27
N GLN A 89 -7.15 -16.77 -12.77
CA GLN A 89 -6.73 -15.45 -12.31
C GLN A 89 -5.75 -15.55 -11.14
N LEU A 90 -6.07 -16.37 -10.14
CA LEU A 90 -5.24 -16.55 -8.94
C LEU A 90 -3.87 -17.16 -9.29
N LYS A 91 -3.81 -18.10 -10.23
CA LYS A 91 -2.55 -18.66 -10.74
C LYS A 91 -1.72 -17.67 -11.57
N SER A 92 -2.35 -16.64 -12.13
CA SER A 92 -1.66 -15.66 -12.98
C SER A 92 -0.93 -14.56 -12.20
N ILE A 93 -1.15 -14.48 -10.89
CA ILE A 93 -0.62 -13.43 -10.01
C ILE A 93 0.21 -14.04 -8.87
N PRO A 94 1.02 -13.25 -8.13
CA PRO A 94 1.73 -13.76 -6.97
C PRO A 94 0.75 -14.22 -5.89
N THR A 95 0.98 -15.40 -5.30
CA THR A 95 0.13 -15.91 -4.21
C THR A 95 0.04 -14.91 -3.06
N GLU A 96 1.13 -14.21 -2.73
CA GLU A 96 1.14 -13.23 -1.64
C GLU A 96 0.42 -11.92 -1.98
N SER A 97 -0.13 -11.77 -3.19
CA SER A 97 -0.91 -10.59 -3.56
C SER A 97 -2.36 -10.65 -3.11
N HIS A 98 -2.87 -11.84 -2.78
CA HIS A 98 -4.23 -12.05 -2.29
C HIS A 98 -4.19 -12.65 -0.88
N MET A 99 -4.81 -11.96 0.08
CA MET A 99 -4.75 -12.31 1.51
C MET A 99 -6.12 -12.71 2.07
N GLY A 100 -7.12 -12.94 1.21
CA GLY A 100 -8.49 -13.26 1.63
C GLY A 100 -9.23 -12.09 2.30
N LEU A 101 -8.91 -10.86 1.88
CA LEU A 101 -9.50 -9.62 2.42
C LEU A 101 -10.52 -8.97 1.47
N SER A 102 -10.68 -9.53 0.27
CA SER A 102 -11.61 -9.04 -0.75
C SER A 102 -13.04 -9.45 -0.46
N CYS A 103 -13.99 -8.69 -0.99
CA CYS A 103 -15.43 -9.02 -1.02
C CYS A 103 -16.04 -9.03 -2.43
N GLY A 104 -15.19 -8.96 -3.45
CA GLY A 104 -15.56 -9.09 -4.85
C GLY A 104 -14.35 -9.15 -5.78
N ASN A 105 -14.60 -9.11 -7.09
CA ASN A 105 -13.64 -9.04 -8.18
C ASN A 105 -14.04 -7.89 -9.13
N PRO A 106 -13.67 -6.62 -8.82
CA PRO A 106 -14.11 -5.47 -9.59
C PRO A 106 -13.51 -5.50 -11.02
N VAL A 107 -12.35 -6.13 -11.19
CA VAL A 107 -11.68 -6.31 -12.50
C VAL A 107 -12.55 -7.10 -13.49
N ALA A 108 -13.40 -8.01 -13.01
CA ALA A 108 -14.25 -8.86 -13.87
C ALA A 108 -15.27 -8.03 -14.68
N ILE A 109 -15.85 -7.00 -14.08
CA ILE A 109 -16.91 -6.18 -14.69
C ILE A 109 -16.41 -4.80 -15.16
N ALA A 110 -15.19 -4.41 -14.76
CA ALA A 110 -14.59 -3.14 -15.12
C ALA A 110 -14.37 -2.93 -16.62
N SER A 111 -14.49 -3.95 -17.48
CA SER A 111 -14.36 -3.80 -18.94
C SER A 111 -13.08 -3.06 -19.37
N ILE A 112 -11.97 -3.30 -18.66
CA ILE A 112 -10.67 -2.66 -18.85
C ILE A 112 -10.15 -2.92 -20.26
N LYS A 113 -9.63 -1.88 -20.91
CA LYS A 113 -9.12 -1.92 -22.28
C LYS A 113 -7.61 -1.71 -22.33
N GLU A 114 -6.98 -2.21 -23.40
CA GLU A 114 -5.57 -1.98 -23.67
C GLU A 114 -5.27 -0.48 -23.75
N GLY A 115 -4.19 -0.03 -23.11
CA GLY A 115 -3.76 1.36 -23.09
C GLY A 115 -4.47 2.26 -22.06
N GLU A 116 -5.46 1.77 -21.31
CA GLU A 116 -6.11 2.55 -20.25
C GLU A 116 -5.17 2.80 -19.06
N THR A 117 -5.40 3.92 -18.37
CA THR A 117 -4.88 4.17 -17.03
C THR A 117 -5.91 3.73 -16.01
N VAL A 118 -5.55 2.75 -15.18
CA VAL A 118 -6.37 2.19 -14.10
C VAL A 118 -5.81 2.63 -12.74
N LEU A 119 -6.69 3.02 -11.83
CA LEU A 119 -6.36 3.35 -10.45
C LEU A 119 -7.08 2.36 -9.51
N ASP A 120 -6.34 1.74 -8.61
CA ASP A 120 -6.87 0.84 -7.58
C ASP A 120 -6.75 1.48 -6.19
N LEU A 121 -7.88 1.60 -5.49
CA LEU A 121 -7.98 2.24 -4.18
C LEU A 121 -7.90 1.19 -3.08
N GLY A 122 -6.87 1.27 -2.24
CA GLY A 122 -6.57 0.27 -1.21
C GLY A 122 -6.06 -1.02 -1.82
N SER A 123 -5.01 -0.92 -2.64
CA SER A 123 -4.54 -2.01 -3.50
C SER A 123 -3.98 -3.21 -2.74
N GLY A 124 -3.68 -3.06 -1.44
CA GLY A 124 -3.11 -4.13 -0.61
C GLY A 124 -1.86 -4.73 -1.23
N GLY A 125 -1.82 -6.07 -1.30
CA GLY A 125 -0.74 -6.84 -1.93
C GLY A 125 -0.74 -6.84 -3.47
N GLY A 126 -1.74 -6.23 -4.11
CA GLY A 126 -1.78 -5.95 -5.54
C GLY A 126 -2.65 -6.87 -6.41
N ILE A 127 -3.54 -7.69 -5.85
CA ILE A 127 -4.39 -8.62 -6.63
C ILE A 127 -5.07 -7.95 -7.83
N ASP A 128 -5.87 -6.90 -7.58
CA ASP A 128 -6.63 -6.20 -8.61
C ASP A 128 -5.70 -5.42 -9.57
N VAL A 129 -4.60 -4.87 -9.05
CA VAL A 129 -3.57 -4.22 -9.86
C VAL A 129 -2.95 -5.16 -10.89
N PHE A 130 -2.57 -6.38 -10.50
CA PHE A 130 -1.92 -7.31 -11.43
C PHE A 130 -2.90 -7.87 -12.47
N LEU A 131 -4.15 -8.14 -12.08
CA LEU A 131 -5.19 -8.54 -13.02
C LEU A 131 -5.54 -7.42 -14.00
N ALA A 132 -5.58 -6.17 -13.54
CA ALA A 132 -5.73 -5.00 -14.40
C ALA A 132 -4.51 -4.81 -15.33
N ALA A 133 -3.29 -5.06 -14.84
CA ALA A 133 -2.05 -4.91 -15.60
C ALA A 133 -2.03 -5.83 -16.84
N HIS A 134 -2.51 -7.07 -16.70
CA HIS A 134 -2.70 -7.99 -17.83
C HIS A 134 -3.67 -7.43 -18.89
N LYS A 135 -4.74 -6.74 -18.48
CA LYS A 135 -5.77 -6.23 -19.39
C LYS A 135 -5.34 -4.94 -20.11
N VAL A 136 -4.65 -4.03 -19.41
CA VAL A 136 -4.21 -2.76 -20.01
C VAL A 136 -2.98 -2.93 -20.92
N GLY A 137 -2.22 -4.00 -20.75
CA GLY A 137 -1.08 -4.33 -21.59
C GLY A 137 0.12 -3.37 -21.44
N PRO A 138 1.13 -3.47 -22.34
CA PRO A 138 2.39 -2.72 -22.22
C PRO A 138 2.26 -1.22 -22.46
N LYS A 139 1.16 -0.77 -23.07
CA LYS A 139 0.89 0.65 -23.35
C LYS A 139 0.03 1.31 -22.28
N GLY A 140 -0.61 0.52 -21.43
CA GLY A 140 -1.44 1.03 -20.35
C GLY A 140 -0.66 1.21 -19.05
N GLN A 141 -1.37 1.68 -18.04
CA GLN A 141 -0.80 1.96 -16.72
C GLN A 141 -1.76 1.52 -15.63
N VAL A 142 -1.24 0.96 -14.55
CA VAL A 142 -2.00 0.66 -13.34
C VAL A 142 -1.32 1.29 -12.13
N ILE A 143 -2.08 2.00 -11.32
CA ILE A 143 -1.62 2.70 -10.13
C ILE A 143 -2.37 2.10 -8.93
N GLY A 144 -1.65 1.50 -7.98
CA GLY A 144 -2.19 1.07 -6.70
C GLY A 144 -1.92 2.12 -5.61
N LEU A 145 -2.95 2.48 -4.86
CA LEU A 145 -2.85 3.35 -3.70
C LEU A 145 -3.12 2.54 -2.42
N ASP A 146 -2.27 2.68 -1.41
CA ASP A 146 -2.50 2.07 -0.10
C ASP A 146 -1.89 2.93 1.01
N MET A 147 -2.47 2.91 2.20
CA MET A 147 -1.97 3.69 3.34
C MET A 147 -0.81 3.00 4.06
N SER A 148 -0.72 1.68 3.99
CA SER A 148 0.27 0.87 4.70
C SER A 148 1.58 0.80 3.92
N THR A 149 2.67 1.23 4.54
CA THR A 149 4.02 1.05 3.98
C THR A 149 4.36 -0.44 3.79
N ASP A 150 3.86 -1.31 4.66
CA ASP A 150 4.08 -2.76 4.55
C ASP A 150 3.33 -3.34 3.35
N MET A 151 2.09 -2.92 3.10
CA MET A 151 1.34 -3.29 1.89
C MET A 151 2.03 -2.82 0.62
N ILE A 152 2.45 -1.55 0.56
CA ILE A 152 3.18 -1.00 -0.58
C ILE A 152 4.50 -1.76 -0.82
N THR A 153 5.20 -2.16 0.25
CA THR A 153 6.44 -2.95 0.15
C THR A 153 6.15 -4.34 -0.41
N LEU A 154 5.13 -5.02 0.11
CA LEU A 154 4.68 -6.32 -0.38
C LEU A 154 4.26 -6.26 -1.85
N ALA A 155 3.44 -5.27 -2.23
CA ALA A 155 2.96 -5.09 -3.59
C ALA A 155 4.09 -4.82 -4.58
N ARG A 156 5.09 -4.01 -4.22
CA ARG A 156 6.28 -3.77 -5.05
C ARG A 156 7.13 -5.03 -5.21
N LYS A 157 7.30 -5.82 -4.13
CA LYS A 157 7.96 -7.13 -4.21
C LYS A 157 7.21 -8.10 -5.14
N ASN A 158 5.88 -8.11 -5.06
CA ASN A 158 5.02 -8.92 -5.92
C ASN A 158 5.10 -8.46 -7.40
N ALA A 159 5.14 -7.16 -7.64
CA ALA A 159 5.33 -6.60 -8.98
C ALA A 159 6.68 -7.02 -9.57
N PHE A 160 7.74 -6.95 -8.77
CA PHE A 160 9.07 -7.40 -9.16
C PHE A 160 9.09 -8.88 -9.58
N LYS A 161 8.45 -9.77 -8.80
CA LYS A 161 8.33 -11.20 -9.12
C LYS A 161 7.62 -11.45 -10.46
N GLN A 162 6.66 -10.61 -10.81
CA GLN A 162 5.91 -10.68 -12.07
C GLN A 162 6.60 -9.94 -13.23
N GLY A 163 7.77 -9.35 -13.01
CA GLY A 163 8.49 -8.58 -14.01
C GLY A 163 7.86 -7.22 -14.33
N TYR A 164 6.91 -6.76 -13.52
CA TYR A 164 6.34 -5.41 -13.63
C TYR A 164 7.29 -4.37 -13.05
N LYS A 165 7.26 -3.17 -13.65
CA LYS A 165 8.07 -2.03 -13.19
C LYS A 165 7.37 -0.70 -13.47
N PRO A 166 7.69 0.35 -12.69
CA PRO A 166 7.27 1.70 -13.02
C PRO A 166 7.86 2.18 -14.37
N PRO A 167 7.12 2.97 -15.17
CA PRO A 167 5.83 3.57 -14.86
C PRO A 167 4.60 2.70 -15.17
N GLN A 168 4.76 1.48 -15.69
CA GLN A 168 3.61 0.67 -16.13
C GLN A 168 2.75 0.25 -14.93
N VAL A 169 3.39 -0.26 -13.88
CA VAL A 169 2.74 -0.59 -12.61
C VAL A 169 3.42 0.21 -11.51
N ILE A 170 2.64 0.99 -10.76
CA ILE A 170 3.13 1.92 -9.75
C ILE A 170 2.34 1.70 -8.47
N PHE A 171 3.02 1.66 -7.33
CA PHE A 171 2.38 1.66 -6.01
C PHE A 171 2.78 2.92 -5.25
N ILE A 172 1.80 3.67 -4.76
CA ILE A 172 2.00 4.94 -4.05
C ILE A 172 1.39 4.82 -2.65
N GLN A 173 2.21 5.10 -1.64
CA GLN A 173 1.70 5.20 -0.27
C GLN A 173 0.89 6.50 -0.11
N THR A 174 -0.36 6.39 0.32
CA THR A 174 -1.22 7.54 0.62
C THR A 174 -2.41 7.15 1.50
N GLN A 175 -2.91 8.08 2.31
CA GLN A 175 -4.15 7.88 3.04
C GLN A 175 -5.33 8.29 2.16
N LEU A 176 -6.30 7.40 2.00
CA LEU A 176 -7.48 7.67 1.16
C LEU A 176 -8.46 8.67 1.78
N THR A 177 -8.23 9.08 3.02
CA THR A 177 -8.93 10.20 3.68
C THR A 177 -8.36 11.58 3.30
N GLN A 178 -7.24 11.62 2.59
CA GLN A 178 -6.58 12.84 2.11
C GLN A 178 -6.80 13.01 0.60
N PRO A 179 -6.55 14.21 0.03
CA PRO A 179 -6.58 14.40 -1.42
C PRO A 179 -5.69 13.38 -2.13
N LEU A 180 -6.23 12.70 -3.15
CA LEU A 180 -5.49 11.66 -3.84
C LEU A 180 -4.28 12.28 -4.57
N PRO A 181 -3.11 11.61 -4.55
CA PRO A 181 -1.89 12.08 -5.20
C PRO A 181 -1.93 11.86 -6.73
N VAL A 182 -3.09 12.05 -7.33
CA VAL A 182 -3.40 11.76 -8.73
C VAL A 182 -3.96 13.01 -9.40
N GLU A 183 -3.52 13.27 -10.63
CA GLU A 183 -3.96 14.42 -11.40
C GLU A 183 -5.46 14.35 -11.74
N THR A 184 -6.09 15.51 -11.81
CA THR A 184 -7.50 15.62 -12.17
C THR A 184 -7.73 15.16 -13.59
N ALA A 185 -8.82 14.42 -13.83
CA ALA A 185 -9.17 13.90 -15.15
C ALA A 185 -8.02 13.13 -15.86
N SER A 186 -7.30 12.28 -15.12
CA SER A 186 -6.13 11.54 -15.62
C SER A 186 -6.35 10.02 -15.70
N VAL A 187 -7.40 9.48 -15.08
CA VAL A 187 -7.67 8.04 -14.99
C VAL A 187 -8.89 7.64 -15.83
N ASP A 188 -8.83 6.50 -16.52
CA ASP A 188 -9.92 5.95 -17.33
C ASP A 188 -10.86 5.04 -16.51
N CYS A 189 -10.29 4.25 -15.59
CA CYS A 189 -11.03 3.31 -14.74
C CYS A 189 -10.51 3.33 -13.30
N ILE A 190 -11.42 3.40 -12.32
CA ILE A 190 -11.10 3.21 -10.90
C ILE A 190 -11.66 1.89 -10.43
N LEU A 191 -10.88 1.16 -9.64
CA LEU A 191 -11.27 -0.04 -8.91
C LEU A 191 -11.22 0.24 -7.41
N SER A 192 -12.10 -0.41 -6.66
CA SER A 192 -12.04 -0.46 -5.20
C SER A 192 -12.69 -1.75 -4.72
N ASN A 193 -12.07 -2.41 -3.74
CA ASN A 193 -12.52 -3.70 -3.24
C ASN A 193 -12.47 -3.70 -1.71
N CYS A 194 -13.62 -3.56 -1.06
CA CYS A 194 -13.76 -3.58 0.40
C CYS A 194 -12.98 -2.48 1.15
N VAL A 195 -12.89 -1.27 0.60
CA VAL A 195 -12.07 -0.19 1.18
C VAL A 195 -12.88 0.96 1.76
N ILE A 196 -14.00 1.34 1.13
CA ILE A 196 -14.78 2.51 1.56
C ILE A 196 -15.35 2.30 2.97
N ASN A 197 -15.76 1.07 3.30
CA ASN A 197 -16.24 0.72 4.65
C ASN A 197 -15.20 0.89 5.76
N LEU A 198 -13.91 0.91 5.43
CA LEU A 198 -12.82 1.08 6.39
C LEU A 198 -12.56 2.56 6.73
N LEU A 199 -13.13 3.48 5.94
CA LEU A 199 -12.96 4.90 6.17
C LEU A 199 -13.95 5.42 7.21
N PRO A 200 -13.56 6.42 8.02
CA PRO A 200 -14.51 7.22 8.78
C PRO A 200 -15.56 7.87 7.86
N GLU A 201 -16.72 8.26 8.41
CA GLU A 201 -17.85 8.76 7.63
C GLU A 201 -17.49 9.95 6.72
N ALA A 202 -16.76 10.94 7.26
CA ALA A 202 -16.27 12.07 6.48
C ALA A 202 -15.30 11.65 5.36
N GLY A 203 -14.48 10.61 5.63
CA GLY A 203 -13.54 10.03 4.67
C GLY A 203 -14.23 9.35 3.49
N LYS A 204 -15.37 8.66 3.72
CA LYS A 204 -16.15 8.02 2.65
C LYS A 204 -16.62 9.04 1.61
N ALA A 205 -17.22 10.13 2.08
CA ALA A 205 -17.72 11.20 1.22
C ALA A 205 -16.58 11.93 0.49
N ALA A 206 -15.46 12.18 1.19
CA ALA A 206 -14.29 12.83 0.60
C ALA A 206 -13.65 11.97 -0.50
N LEU A 207 -13.46 10.67 -0.25
CA LEU A 207 -12.88 9.75 -1.23
C LEU A 207 -13.73 9.71 -2.50
N LEU A 208 -15.05 9.57 -2.39
CA LEU A 208 -15.93 9.53 -3.57
C LEU A 208 -15.87 10.81 -4.42
N LYS A 209 -15.69 11.98 -3.79
CA LYS A 209 -15.46 13.25 -4.53
C LYS A 209 -14.11 13.23 -5.24
N GLU A 210 -13.07 12.71 -4.60
CA GLU A 210 -11.75 12.57 -5.20
C GLU A 210 -11.74 11.57 -6.36
N THR A 211 -12.47 10.45 -6.27
CA THR A 211 -12.59 9.50 -7.39
C THR A 211 -13.27 10.16 -8.58
N TYR A 212 -14.33 10.94 -8.34
CA TYR A 212 -14.96 11.72 -9.39
C TYR A 212 -14.00 12.77 -9.99
N ARG A 213 -13.18 13.45 -9.18
CA ARG A 213 -12.17 14.42 -9.65
C ARG A 213 -11.14 13.77 -10.58
N VAL A 214 -10.53 12.66 -10.18
CA VAL A 214 -9.41 12.04 -10.93
C VAL A 214 -9.85 11.31 -12.19
N LEU A 215 -11.12 10.89 -12.28
CA LEU A 215 -11.69 10.30 -13.49
C LEU A 215 -11.76 11.31 -14.65
N LYS A 216 -11.31 10.85 -15.82
CA LYS A 216 -11.57 11.51 -17.11
C LYS A 216 -13.08 11.58 -17.37
N PRO A 217 -13.57 12.59 -18.12
CA PRO A 217 -14.93 12.55 -18.67
C PRO A 217 -15.13 11.26 -19.47
N GLY A 218 -16.19 10.51 -19.18
CA GLY A 218 -16.43 9.19 -19.76
C GLY A 218 -15.71 8.02 -19.08
N GLY A 219 -14.83 8.29 -18.11
CA GLY A 219 -14.24 7.28 -17.24
C GLY A 219 -15.25 6.70 -16.26
N ARG A 220 -14.88 5.60 -15.61
CA ARG A 220 -15.78 4.80 -14.77
C ARG A 220 -15.13 4.34 -13.47
N ILE A 221 -15.96 4.08 -12.47
CA ILE A 221 -15.57 3.46 -11.21
C ILE A 221 -16.34 2.16 -11.05
N VAL A 222 -15.63 1.12 -10.60
CA VAL A 222 -16.19 -0.15 -10.18
C VAL A 222 -15.78 -0.40 -8.74
N ILE A 223 -16.76 -0.64 -7.89
CA ILE A 223 -16.56 -0.87 -6.46
C ILE A 223 -17.22 -2.18 -6.11
N ASP A 224 -16.45 -3.06 -5.47
CA ASP A 224 -17.00 -4.19 -4.74
C ASP A 224 -16.93 -3.88 -3.25
N ASP A 225 -18.08 -3.89 -2.58
CA ASP A 225 -18.16 -3.51 -1.16
C ASP A 225 -19.27 -4.26 -0.43
N ILE A 226 -19.23 -4.23 0.90
CA ILE A 226 -20.29 -4.77 1.75
C ILE A 226 -21.30 -3.64 2.03
N ILE A 227 -22.59 -3.89 1.84
CA ILE A 227 -23.67 -2.94 2.14
C ILE A 227 -24.59 -3.53 3.19
N GLY A 228 -24.92 -2.72 4.20
CA GLY A 228 -25.89 -3.06 5.23
C GLY A 228 -27.30 -3.15 4.66
N ARG A 229 -27.99 -4.28 4.89
CA ARG A 229 -29.42 -4.47 4.59
C ARG A 229 -30.31 -3.75 5.60
N LYS A 230 -29.82 -3.59 6.83
CA LYS A 230 -30.52 -3.01 7.97
C LYS A 230 -29.51 -2.47 8.98
N PRO A 231 -29.93 -1.59 9.91
CA PRO A 231 -29.06 -1.11 10.98
C PRO A 231 -28.42 -2.25 11.78
N PHE A 232 -27.08 -2.30 11.85
CA PHE A 232 -26.38 -3.26 12.70
C PHE A 232 -26.67 -3.01 14.19
N PRO A 233 -26.72 -4.05 15.05
CA PRO A 233 -26.79 -3.89 16.51
C PRO A 233 -25.53 -3.23 17.06
N ASP A 234 -25.64 -2.54 18.20
CA ASP A 234 -24.51 -1.86 18.85
C ASP A 234 -23.33 -2.79 19.15
N ALA A 235 -23.61 -4.07 19.41
CA ALA A 235 -22.60 -5.10 19.61
C ALA A 235 -21.69 -5.30 18.38
N ILE A 236 -22.23 -5.19 17.16
CA ILE A 236 -21.45 -5.26 15.91
C ILE A 236 -20.81 -3.91 15.61
N ARG A 237 -21.57 -2.82 15.74
CA ARG A 237 -21.09 -1.46 15.43
C ARG A 237 -19.85 -1.07 16.23
N SER A 238 -19.76 -1.53 17.48
CA SER A 238 -18.62 -1.24 18.37
C SER A 238 -17.52 -2.31 18.35
N ASP A 239 -17.61 -3.31 17.46
CA ASP A 239 -16.60 -4.35 17.31
C ASP A 239 -15.55 -3.91 16.28
N LEU A 240 -14.31 -3.73 16.74
CA LEU A 240 -13.18 -3.30 15.92
C LEU A 240 -12.75 -4.37 14.91
N ALA A 241 -12.85 -5.66 15.26
CA ALA A 241 -12.53 -6.74 14.33
C ALA A 241 -13.56 -6.77 13.19
N ALA A 242 -14.84 -6.59 13.51
CA ALA A 242 -15.89 -6.42 12.50
C ALA A 242 -15.69 -5.18 11.62
N TYR A 243 -15.08 -4.12 12.16
CA TYR A 243 -14.76 -2.91 11.40
C TYR A 243 -13.61 -3.18 10.43
N ILE A 244 -12.52 -3.77 10.91
CA ILE A 244 -11.36 -4.17 10.11
C ILE A 244 -11.74 -5.16 8.99
N GLY A 245 -12.71 -6.04 9.26
CA GLY A 245 -13.32 -6.96 8.28
C GLY A 245 -14.39 -6.33 7.37
N CYS A 246 -14.49 -4.99 7.31
CA CYS A 246 -15.38 -4.23 6.43
C CYS A 246 -16.90 -4.41 6.69
N VAL A 247 -17.29 -5.00 7.83
CA VAL A 247 -18.70 -5.26 8.16
C VAL A 247 -19.32 -4.11 8.93
N SER A 248 -18.77 -3.76 10.10
CA SER A 248 -19.45 -2.79 10.99
C SER A 248 -19.38 -1.35 10.48
N GLY A 249 -18.45 -1.07 9.57
CA GLY A 249 -18.37 0.18 8.82
C GLY A 249 -19.27 0.25 7.59
N ALA A 250 -20.02 -0.81 7.26
CA ALA A 250 -20.87 -0.83 6.07
C ALA A 250 -22.03 0.18 6.15
N LEU A 251 -22.21 0.93 5.06
CA LEU A 251 -23.34 1.84 4.90
C LEU A 251 -24.59 1.09 4.45
N GLU A 252 -25.76 1.63 4.75
CA GLU A 252 -27.01 1.18 4.12
C GLU A 252 -27.08 1.65 2.66
N LEU A 253 -27.81 0.90 1.82
CA LEU A 253 -27.86 1.12 0.38
C LEU A 253 -28.19 2.58 -0.01
N GLU A 254 -29.21 3.16 0.62
CA GLU A 254 -29.63 4.54 0.30
C GLU A 254 -28.62 5.60 0.76
N GLN A 255 -27.89 5.35 1.85
CA GLN A 255 -26.80 6.22 2.29
C GLN A 255 -25.64 6.18 1.28
N TYR A 256 -25.29 4.98 0.81
CA TYR A 256 -24.26 4.79 -0.22
C TYR A 256 -24.64 5.50 -1.53
N ARG A 257 -25.89 5.34 -1.98
CA ARG A 257 -26.43 6.04 -3.16
C ARG A 257 -26.37 7.55 -3.00
N ALA A 258 -26.71 8.08 -1.83
CA ALA A 258 -26.65 9.51 -1.56
C ALA A 258 -25.21 10.04 -1.68
N LEU A 259 -24.23 9.36 -1.07
CA LEU A 259 -22.83 9.78 -1.15
C LEU A 259 -22.28 9.73 -2.59
N MET A 260 -22.61 8.68 -3.36
CA MET A 260 -22.24 8.57 -4.77
C MET A 260 -22.83 9.72 -5.59
N LYS A 261 -24.11 10.04 -5.36
CA LYS A 261 -24.79 11.16 -6.03
C LYS A 261 -24.18 12.50 -5.67
N ASP A 262 -23.88 12.73 -4.40
CA ASP A 262 -23.27 13.97 -3.90
C ASP A 262 -21.84 14.16 -4.42
N ALA A 263 -21.13 13.07 -4.75
CA ALA A 263 -19.84 13.12 -5.42
C ALA A 263 -19.93 13.44 -6.92
N GLY A 264 -21.12 13.32 -7.53
CA GLY A 264 -21.37 13.58 -8.95
C GLY A 264 -21.75 12.34 -9.77
N PHE A 265 -21.80 11.16 -9.17
CA PHE A 265 -22.25 9.93 -9.84
C PHE A 265 -23.78 9.81 -9.80
N THR A 266 -24.45 10.45 -10.75
CA THR A 266 -25.92 10.54 -10.75
C THR A 266 -26.65 9.27 -11.20
N ASP A 267 -25.96 8.36 -11.90
CA ASP A 267 -26.52 7.11 -12.44
C ASP A 267 -25.61 5.93 -12.06
N ALA A 268 -25.60 5.59 -10.78
CA ALA A 268 -24.85 4.47 -10.23
C ALA A 268 -25.75 3.22 -10.14
N LEU A 269 -25.28 2.13 -10.76
CA LEU A 269 -25.90 0.81 -10.70
C LEU A 269 -25.35 0.04 -9.50
N PHE A 270 -26.23 -0.57 -8.73
CA PHE A 270 -25.90 -1.41 -7.58
C PHE A 270 -26.50 -2.79 -7.82
N VAL A 271 -25.65 -3.81 -7.81
CA VAL A 271 -26.02 -5.21 -8.04
C VAL A 271 -25.56 -6.01 -6.84
N GLU A 272 -26.50 -6.60 -6.12
CA GLU A 272 -26.16 -7.57 -5.08
C GLU A 272 -25.61 -8.83 -5.74
N THR A 273 -24.43 -9.28 -5.32
CA THR A 273 -23.74 -10.41 -5.98
C THR A 273 -24.18 -11.77 -5.44
N GLY A 274 -24.77 -11.81 -4.24
CA GLY A 274 -25.17 -13.04 -3.57
C GLY A 274 -24.01 -13.84 -2.96
N GLY A 275 -22.81 -13.25 -2.86
CA GLY A 275 -21.66 -13.89 -2.21
C GLY A 275 -21.91 -14.13 -0.72
N ASP A 276 -21.50 -15.30 -0.23
CA ASP A 276 -21.70 -15.71 1.16
C ASP A 276 -20.71 -15.02 2.10
N LEU A 277 -21.18 -14.05 2.90
CA LEU A 277 -20.34 -13.34 3.86
C LEU A 277 -19.94 -14.19 5.07
N ASP A 278 -20.62 -15.31 5.34
CA ASP A 278 -20.22 -16.21 6.43
C ASP A 278 -18.94 -16.99 6.11
N ILE A 279 -18.44 -16.92 4.87
CA ILE A 279 -17.16 -17.51 4.48
C ILE A 279 -16.00 -16.99 5.35
N TYR A 280 -16.09 -15.72 5.78
CA TYR A 280 -15.13 -15.09 6.67
C TYR A 280 -15.11 -15.74 8.08
N LYS A 281 -16.18 -16.43 8.49
CA LYS A 281 -16.29 -17.17 9.78
C LYS A 281 -15.72 -18.57 9.68
N THR A 282 -16.08 -19.29 8.61
CA THR A 282 -15.88 -20.74 8.49
C THR A 282 -14.43 -21.17 8.39
N THR A 283 -13.55 -20.29 7.94
CA THR A 283 -12.15 -20.61 7.64
C THR A 283 -11.16 -20.00 8.64
N GLY A 284 -11.65 -19.20 9.60
CA GLY A 284 -10.89 -18.74 10.77
C GLY A 284 -10.91 -19.70 11.97
N SER A 285 -11.68 -20.79 11.88
CA SER A 285 -11.76 -21.83 12.90
C SER A 285 -11.05 -23.11 12.44
N THR A 286 -9.73 -23.09 12.28
CA THR A 286 -8.98 -24.36 12.41
C THR A 286 -9.00 -24.76 13.87
N SER A 287 -10.04 -25.53 14.23
CA SER A 287 -10.00 -26.44 15.35
C SER A 287 -8.75 -27.31 15.24
N THR A 288 -7.83 -27.18 16.20
CA THR A 288 -6.81 -28.18 16.50
C THR A 288 -7.50 -29.45 17.01
N GLY A 289 -8.05 -30.22 16.07
CA GLY A 289 -8.55 -31.56 16.28
C GLY A 289 -7.54 -32.56 15.75
N CYS A 290 -6.53 -32.91 16.55
CA CYS A 290 -5.83 -34.18 16.39
C CYS A 290 -5.23 -34.61 17.73
N CYS A 291 -5.90 -35.57 18.37
CA CYS A 291 -5.39 -36.30 19.53
C CYS A 291 -4.12 -37.07 19.16
N ALA A 292 -2.99 -36.69 19.76
CA ALA A 292 -1.89 -37.61 20.05
C ALA A 292 -1.23 -37.18 21.37
N GLN A 293 -1.05 -38.15 22.25
CA GLN A 293 -0.60 -37.98 23.63
C GLN A 293 0.91 -37.71 23.73
N GLN A 294 1.30 -37.09 24.86
CA GLN A 294 2.59 -37.15 25.59
C GLN A 294 3.59 -35.97 25.44
N PRO A 295 4.45 -35.72 26.47
CA PRO A 295 4.48 -34.42 27.16
C PRO A 295 5.85 -33.71 27.10
N SER A 296 5.87 -32.54 27.73
CA SER A 296 7.01 -31.79 28.29
C SER A 296 7.53 -30.57 27.52
N SER A 297 7.40 -29.44 28.20
CA SER A 297 8.27 -28.26 28.25
C SER A 297 8.80 -27.67 26.94
N SER A 298 8.06 -26.70 26.42
CA SER A 298 8.63 -25.42 25.98
C SER A 298 7.53 -24.39 25.92
N THR A 299 7.68 -23.30 26.67
CA THR A 299 6.81 -22.13 26.65
C THR A 299 6.94 -21.42 25.30
N ALA A 300 6.28 -21.94 24.28
CA ALA A 300 5.98 -21.18 23.08
C ALA A 300 4.78 -20.30 23.43
N CYS A 301 5.01 -18.99 23.55
CA CYS A 301 3.92 -18.03 23.56
C CYS A 301 3.18 -18.17 22.22
N SER A 302 1.98 -18.72 22.26
CA SER A 302 1.10 -18.79 21.10
C SER A 302 0.88 -17.36 20.59
N ALA A 303 1.27 -17.14 19.34
CA ALA A 303 1.01 -15.88 18.65
C ALA A 303 -0.50 -15.71 18.46
N PRO A 304 -1.01 -14.48 18.55
CA PRO A 304 -2.43 -14.20 18.39
C PRO A 304 -2.85 -14.38 16.93
N SER A 305 -3.90 -15.17 16.71
CA SER A 305 -4.57 -15.29 15.41
C SER A 305 -5.54 -14.13 15.23
N VAL A 306 -5.23 -13.21 14.32
CA VAL A 306 -6.18 -12.16 13.89
C VAL A 306 -7.27 -12.81 13.07
N THR A 307 -8.34 -13.26 13.72
CA THR A 307 -9.61 -13.56 13.05
C THR A 307 -10.31 -12.25 12.74
N PRO A 308 -10.55 -11.90 11.46
CA PRO A 308 -11.08 -10.59 11.05
C PRO A 308 -12.59 -10.43 11.31
N LEU A 309 -13.16 -11.16 12.28
CA LEU A 309 -14.61 -11.15 12.52
C LEU A 309 -15.00 -11.07 14.00
N PRO A 310 -16.18 -10.50 14.28
CA PRO A 310 -16.67 -10.34 15.64
C PRO A 310 -16.81 -11.70 16.32
N ARG A 311 -16.24 -11.83 17.53
CA ARG A 311 -16.41 -13.02 18.40
C ARG A 311 -17.83 -13.12 19.00
N THR A 312 -18.74 -12.22 18.63
CA THR A 312 -20.11 -12.18 19.15
C THR A 312 -21.03 -13.09 18.32
N ASP A 313 -21.88 -13.86 18.98
CA ASP A 313 -22.87 -14.76 18.36
C ASP A 313 -24.00 -13.94 17.74
N ILE A 314 -23.78 -13.46 16.51
CA ILE A 314 -24.66 -12.52 15.80
C ILE A 314 -25.52 -13.19 14.70
N GLY A 315 -25.60 -14.53 14.70
CA GLY A 315 -26.24 -15.27 13.61
C GLY A 315 -25.46 -15.15 12.30
N SER A 316 -26.13 -15.30 11.15
CA SER A 316 -25.51 -15.18 9.82
C SER A 316 -25.22 -13.71 9.47
N LEU A 317 -24.04 -13.42 8.92
CA LEU A 317 -23.71 -12.06 8.42
C LEU A 317 -24.61 -11.66 7.25
N ASN A 318 -25.05 -12.63 6.46
CA ASN A 318 -25.93 -12.43 5.30
C ASN A 318 -27.31 -11.86 5.68
N GLU A 319 -27.73 -12.01 6.95
CA GLU A 319 -28.97 -11.39 7.47
C GLU A 319 -28.87 -9.87 7.64
N TRP A 320 -27.65 -9.35 7.79
CA TRP A 320 -27.37 -7.95 8.14
C TRP A 320 -26.77 -7.18 6.98
N ALA A 321 -26.00 -7.85 6.13
CA ALA A 321 -25.29 -7.24 5.02
C ALA A 321 -25.27 -8.16 3.80
N ALA A 322 -24.88 -7.60 2.66
CA ALA A 322 -24.57 -8.36 1.46
C ALA A 322 -23.43 -7.70 0.69
N SER A 323 -22.75 -8.49 -0.13
CA SER A 323 -21.76 -8.00 -1.09
C SER A 323 -22.45 -7.40 -2.31
N TYR A 324 -21.96 -6.25 -2.75
CA TYR A 324 -22.48 -5.50 -3.89
C TYR A 324 -21.36 -5.18 -4.88
N GLN A 325 -21.71 -5.30 -6.15
CA GLN A 325 -21.01 -4.70 -7.27
C GLN A 325 -21.66 -3.36 -7.60
N ILE A 326 -20.88 -2.30 -7.59
CA ILE A 326 -21.32 -0.94 -7.84
C ILE A 326 -20.59 -0.43 -9.08
N PHE A 327 -21.35 0.01 -10.07
CA PHE A 327 -20.82 0.58 -11.29
C PHE A 327 -21.33 2.01 -11.45
N ALA A 328 -20.42 2.96 -11.69
CA ALA A 328 -20.80 4.31 -12.04
C ALA A 328 -19.87 4.90 -13.10
N LYS A 329 -20.39 5.84 -13.87
CA LYS A 329 -19.66 6.53 -14.93
C LYS A 329 -19.70 8.03 -14.72
N LYS A 330 -18.58 8.70 -14.97
CA LYS A 330 -18.52 10.16 -15.07
C LYS A 330 -19.06 10.59 -16.43
N ILE A 331 -20.10 11.42 -16.47
CA ILE A 331 -20.77 11.76 -17.73
C ILE A 331 -19.86 12.67 -18.55
N SER A 332 -19.73 12.40 -19.85
CA SER A 332 -18.79 13.12 -20.72
C SER A 332 -19.10 14.62 -20.88
N SER A 333 -20.35 15.03 -20.65
CA SER A 333 -20.78 16.43 -20.68
C SER A 333 -20.44 17.21 -19.40
N ASP A 334 -20.01 16.53 -18.34
CA ASP A 334 -19.67 17.18 -17.09
C ASP A 334 -18.45 18.08 -17.31
N THR A 335 -18.50 19.32 -16.83
CA THR A 335 -17.36 20.24 -16.87
C THR A 335 -16.17 19.56 -16.22
N VAL A 336 -15.05 19.52 -16.93
CA VAL A 336 -13.79 18.97 -16.39
C VAL A 336 -13.49 19.74 -15.10
N ALA A 337 -13.46 19.01 -13.98
CA ALA A 337 -13.04 19.58 -12.71
C ALA A 337 -11.70 20.31 -12.94
N THR A 338 -11.64 21.61 -12.63
CA THR A 338 -10.42 22.41 -12.83
C THR A 338 -9.52 22.37 -11.61
N ASP A 339 -10.03 21.85 -10.50
CA ASP A 339 -9.33 21.78 -9.22
C ASP A 339 -8.13 20.84 -9.37
N LYS A 340 -6.93 21.40 -9.22
CA LYS A 340 -5.70 20.62 -9.20
C LYS A 340 -5.49 20.12 -7.78
N SER A 341 -5.20 18.84 -7.61
CA SER A 341 -4.70 18.36 -6.32
C SER A 341 -3.34 19.00 -6.04
N PRO A 342 -3.15 19.65 -4.87
CA PRO A 342 -1.85 20.17 -4.48
C PRO A 342 -0.82 19.05 -4.25
N GLU A 343 -1.29 17.82 -4.03
CA GLU A 343 -0.48 16.64 -3.71
C GLU A 343 -0.27 15.72 -4.91
N ALA A 344 -0.72 16.11 -6.12
CA ALA A 344 -0.59 15.29 -7.31
C ALA A 344 0.88 14.93 -7.61
N VAL A 345 1.15 13.63 -7.68
CA VAL A 345 2.46 13.08 -8.07
C VAL A 345 2.63 13.24 -9.57
N LYS A 346 3.37 14.27 -9.99
CA LYS A 346 3.61 14.58 -11.41
C LYS A 346 4.52 13.57 -12.12
N ARG A 347 5.41 12.94 -11.37
CA ARG A 347 6.40 11.97 -11.87
C ARG A 347 6.34 10.76 -10.96
N TRP A 348 6.18 9.56 -11.49
CA TRP A 348 6.01 8.37 -10.65
C TRP A 348 7.13 8.18 -9.63
N TRP A 349 8.38 8.50 -10.00
CA TRP A 349 9.54 8.39 -9.10
C TRP A 349 9.49 9.40 -7.96
N ASP A 350 8.56 10.35 -7.98
CA ASP A 350 8.34 11.24 -6.85
C ASP A 350 7.72 10.54 -5.63
N ALA A 351 7.02 9.41 -5.86
CA ALA A 351 6.41 8.55 -4.85
C ALA A 351 7.32 7.42 -4.33
N TYR A 352 8.58 7.40 -4.76
CA TYR A 352 9.58 6.41 -4.36
C TYR A 352 10.60 7.07 -3.43
N PRO A 353 11.29 6.31 -2.55
CA PRO A 353 12.29 6.85 -1.63
C PRO A 353 13.36 7.69 -2.36
N LYS A 354 13.75 8.81 -1.73
CA LYS A 354 14.70 9.79 -2.29
C LYS A 354 15.75 10.17 -1.27
N ASP A 355 16.69 9.27 -1.02
CA ASP A 355 17.90 9.69 -0.33
C ASP A 355 18.74 10.57 -1.26
N LYS A 356 19.21 11.69 -0.73
CA LYS A 356 19.94 12.70 -1.49
C LYS A 356 21.28 12.99 -0.84
N LEU A 357 22.27 13.32 -1.66
CA LEU A 357 23.56 13.85 -1.22
C LEU A 357 23.78 15.23 -1.83
N THR A 358 24.21 16.17 -1.02
CA THR A 358 24.66 17.50 -1.45
C THR A 358 26.00 17.41 -2.19
N SER A 359 26.34 18.47 -2.93
CA SER A 359 27.67 18.59 -3.53
C SER A 359 28.79 18.54 -2.49
N ASP A 360 28.57 19.11 -1.31
CA ASP A 360 29.59 19.26 -0.27
C ASP A 360 29.87 17.91 0.41
N GLU A 361 28.83 17.09 0.63
CA GLU A 361 28.95 15.72 1.12
C GLU A 361 29.69 14.82 0.12
N LEU A 362 29.30 14.85 -1.16
CA LEU A 362 29.98 14.06 -2.18
C LEU A 362 31.44 14.51 -2.39
N ALA A 363 31.74 15.80 -2.34
CA ALA A 363 33.11 16.29 -2.44
C ALA A 363 33.97 15.84 -1.25
N SER A 364 33.36 15.74 -0.05
CA SER A 364 34.02 15.19 1.13
C SER A 364 34.32 13.70 0.96
N LEU A 365 33.41 12.93 0.37
CA LEU A 365 33.65 11.52 0.00
C LEU A 365 34.80 11.38 -1.03
N LEU A 366 34.79 12.22 -2.07
CA LEU A 366 35.79 12.19 -3.16
C LEU A 366 37.21 12.59 -2.71
N ARG A 367 37.33 13.31 -1.59
CA ARG A 367 38.62 13.75 -1.02
C ARG A 367 39.13 12.80 0.06
N ASN A 368 38.32 11.85 0.52
CA ASN A 368 38.70 10.91 1.56
C ASN A 368 39.11 9.57 0.93
N PRO A 369 40.42 9.27 0.80
CA PRO A 369 40.90 8.03 0.20
C PRO A 369 40.52 6.75 0.99
N ASP A 370 40.15 6.89 2.27
CA ASP A 370 39.78 5.76 3.14
C ASP A 370 38.28 5.40 3.05
N ARG A 371 37.45 6.18 2.34
CA ARG A 371 36.03 5.89 2.09
C ARG A 371 35.84 5.39 0.65
N SER A 372 36.13 4.13 0.39
CA SER A 372 36.02 3.50 -0.94
C SER A 372 34.65 2.87 -1.25
N ASP A 373 33.71 2.88 -0.30
CA ASP A 373 32.48 2.10 -0.42
C ASP A 373 31.30 2.89 -1.02
N TYR A 374 31.55 3.49 -2.19
CA TYR A 374 30.52 4.14 -3.00
C TYR A 374 30.81 4.03 -4.49
N ALA A 375 29.76 4.11 -5.30
CA ALA A 375 29.83 4.27 -6.74
C ALA A 375 29.10 5.54 -7.16
N LEU A 376 29.72 6.33 -8.03
CA LEU A 376 29.11 7.54 -8.59
C LEU A 376 28.70 7.30 -10.04
N ILE A 377 27.41 7.43 -10.33
CA ILE A 377 26.79 6.97 -11.57
C ILE A 377 26.26 8.18 -12.35
N ASP A 378 26.89 8.46 -13.47
CA ASP A 378 26.47 9.49 -14.41
C ASP A 378 25.46 8.92 -15.41
N VAL A 379 24.19 9.35 -15.30
CA VAL A 379 23.12 8.87 -16.18
C VAL A 379 22.79 9.83 -17.34
N ARG A 380 23.70 10.75 -17.65
CA ARG A 380 23.63 11.64 -18.83
C ARG A 380 23.87 10.91 -20.15
N HIS A 381 23.46 11.53 -21.26
CA HIS A 381 23.63 11.00 -22.62
C HIS A 381 24.93 11.53 -23.22
N GLU A 382 24.84 12.55 -24.06
CA GLU A 382 25.97 13.26 -24.66
C GLU A 382 26.12 14.67 -24.07
N ASP A 383 25.33 15.02 -23.05
CA ASP A 383 25.34 16.30 -22.36
C ASP A 383 26.53 16.45 -21.38
N HIS A 384 27.74 16.21 -21.89
CA HIS A 384 29.02 16.16 -21.17
C HIS A 384 29.97 17.32 -21.49
N ALA A 385 29.49 18.36 -22.17
CA ALA A 385 30.32 19.47 -22.66
C ALA A 385 31.17 20.18 -21.57
N ARG A 386 30.91 19.92 -20.29
CA ARG A 386 31.62 20.49 -19.13
C ARG A 386 32.37 19.43 -18.29
N GLY A 387 32.51 18.20 -18.78
CA GLY A 387 33.14 17.10 -18.06
C GLY A 387 32.18 16.27 -17.21
N HIS A 388 32.79 15.46 -16.35
CA HIS A 388 32.13 14.55 -15.41
C HIS A 388 32.67 14.76 -14.01
N VAL A 389 31.85 14.50 -12.99
CA VAL A 389 32.37 14.47 -11.62
C VAL A 389 33.45 13.39 -11.55
N ARG A 390 34.60 13.72 -10.98
CA ARG A 390 35.76 12.84 -10.91
C ARG A 390 35.36 11.48 -10.33
N GLY A 391 35.78 10.41 -11.01
CA GLY A 391 35.51 9.03 -10.57
C GLY A 391 34.11 8.50 -10.93
N SER A 392 33.25 9.28 -11.60
CA SER A 392 31.95 8.76 -12.02
C SER A 392 32.04 7.78 -13.19
N VAL A 393 31.19 6.75 -13.17
CA VAL A 393 31.00 5.78 -14.26
C VAL A 393 29.70 6.09 -15.00
N GLN A 394 29.72 5.98 -16.33
CA GLN A 394 28.56 6.32 -17.16
C GLN A 394 27.59 5.15 -17.34
N TRP A 395 26.30 5.39 -17.09
CA TRP A 395 25.19 4.45 -17.34
C TRP A 395 23.98 5.19 -17.92
N ARG A 396 23.71 5.07 -19.22
CA ARG A 396 22.69 5.90 -19.88
C ARG A 396 21.29 5.70 -19.28
N GLY A 397 20.66 6.81 -18.86
CA GLY A 397 19.36 6.77 -18.19
C GLY A 397 18.15 6.40 -19.06
N ASP A 398 18.27 6.35 -20.40
CA ASP A 398 17.21 5.94 -21.34
C ASP A 398 17.07 4.41 -21.41
N THR A 399 18.20 3.71 -21.38
CA THR A 399 18.27 2.24 -21.43
C THR A 399 18.41 1.59 -20.07
N PHE A 400 18.61 2.37 -19.00
CA PHE A 400 18.94 1.88 -17.65
C PHE A 400 17.96 0.82 -17.13
N SER A 401 16.65 1.03 -17.31
CA SER A 401 15.61 0.09 -16.82
C SER A 401 15.67 -1.30 -17.46
N GLY A 402 16.31 -1.45 -18.62
CA GLY A 402 16.57 -2.75 -19.27
C GLY A 402 17.90 -3.38 -18.86
N GLN A 403 18.75 -2.65 -18.13
CA GLN A 403 20.08 -3.08 -17.71
C GLN A 403 20.19 -3.31 -16.20
N LEU A 404 19.08 -3.20 -15.46
CA LEU A 404 19.06 -3.26 -13.99
C LEU A 404 19.73 -4.52 -13.42
N ALA A 405 19.48 -5.70 -13.99
CA ALA A 405 20.12 -6.93 -13.52
C ALA A 405 21.65 -6.87 -13.65
N LYS A 406 22.15 -6.46 -14.83
CA LYS A 406 23.59 -6.28 -15.05
C LYS A 406 24.18 -5.20 -14.16
N PHE A 407 23.45 -4.11 -13.94
CA PHE A 407 23.85 -3.04 -13.05
C PHE A 407 23.97 -3.54 -11.60
N TYR A 408 22.98 -4.32 -11.16
CA TYR A 408 22.99 -4.95 -9.85
C TYR A 408 24.20 -5.87 -9.66
N ASP A 409 24.48 -6.76 -10.61
CA ASP A 409 25.64 -7.67 -10.53
C ASP A 409 26.97 -6.92 -10.30
N GLN A 410 27.06 -5.67 -10.78
CA GLN A 410 28.25 -4.85 -10.64
C GLN A 410 28.32 -4.05 -9.33
N TYR A 411 27.17 -3.66 -8.75
CA TYR A 411 27.12 -2.70 -7.63
C TYR A 411 26.37 -3.21 -6.39
N SER A 412 25.96 -4.48 -6.36
CA SER A 412 25.18 -5.10 -5.28
C SER A 412 25.85 -5.06 -3.90
N GLU A 413 27.18 -5.05 -3.86
CA GLU A 413 27.98 -4.96 -2.63
C GLU A 413 28.42 -3.52 -2.30
N THR A 414 28.12 -2.56 -3.18
CA THR A 414 28.47 -1.15 -2.96
C THR A 414 27.46 -0.50 -2.03
N LYS A 415 27.90 -0.03 -0.86
CA LYS A 415 27.00 0.55 0.16
C LYS A 415 26.22 1.77 -0.32
N GLN A 416 26.86 2.64 -1.10
CA GLN A 416 26.26 3.87 -1.59
C GLN A 416 26.38 3.98 -3.11
N VAL A 417 25.27 3.85 -3.82
CA VAL A 417 25.22 4.04 -5.28
C VAL A 417 24.53 5.37 -5.58
N ILE A 418 25.33 6.36 -5.98
CA ILE A 418 24.92 7.76 -6.09
C ILE A 418 24.68 8.09 -7.56
N PHE A 419 23.43 8.37 -7.92
CA PHE A 419 23.03 8.71 -9.28
C PHE A 419 23.00 10.22 -9.49
N TYR A 420 23.43 10.68 -10.65
CA TYR A 420 23.24 12.06 -11.05
C TYR A 420 22.98 12.20 -12.55
N CYS A 421 22.29 13.27 -12.91
CA CYS A 421 22.27 13.72 -14.30
C CYS A 421 22.55 15.22 -14.37
N GLY A 422 22.28 15.89 -15.50
CA GLY A 422 22.52 17.32 -15.65
C GLY A 422 21.96 18.16 -14.51
N SER A 423 20.68 17.98 -14.15
CA SER A 423 20.03 18.74 -13.06
C SER A 423 19.40 17.88 -11.96
N SER A 424 19.57 16.55 -12.02
CA SER A 424 18.90 15.57 -11.15
C SER A 424 17.37 15.77 -10.96
N ASN A 425 16.65 16.32 -11.96
CA ASN A 425 15.19 16.50 -11.91
C ASN A 425 14.40 15.49 -12.75
N GLY A 426 15.10 14.51 -13.34
CA GLY A 426 14.52 13.50 -14.24
C GLY A 426 15.28 12.18 -14.18
N ARG A 427 16.28 12.00 -15.06
CA ARG A 427 17.02 10.73 -15.21
C ARG A 427 17.65 10.23 -13.90
N GLY A 428 18.33 11.09 -13.14
CA GLY A 428 18.99 10.73 -11.88
C GLY A 428 18.03 10.06 -10.87
N PRO A 429 17.01 10.79 -10.37
CA PRO A 429 16.00 10.22 -9.47
C PRO A 429 15.28 9.00 -10.03
N ARG A 430 14.99 8.99 -11.33
CA ARG A 430 14.33 7.85 -11.99
C ARG A 430 15.18 6.58 -11.93
N CYS A 431 16.49 6.68 -12.22
CA CYS A 431 17.39 5.53 -12.16
C CYS A 431 17.65 5.08 -10.73
N ALA A 432 17.81 6.03 -9.79
CA ALA A 432 17.91 5.72 -8.36
C ALA A 432 16.66 4.99 -7.84
N ALA A 433 15.46 5.45 -8.20
CA ALA A 433 14.21 4.80 -7.81
C ALA A 433 14.11 3.37 -8.38
N TRP A 434 14.44 3.16 -9.67
CA TRP A 434 14.48 1.82 -10.26
C TRP A 434 15.49 0.89 -9.57
N TYR A 435 16.67 1.39 -9.24
CA TYR A 435 17.68 0.58 -8.55
C TYR A 435 17.25 0.25 -7.12
N GLN A 436 16.72 1.23 -6.36
CA GLN A 436 16.23 0.98 -5.01
C GLN A 436 15.06 0.00 -5.00
N ASP A 437 14.13 0.11 -5.95
CA ASP A 437 13.01 -0.81 -6.08
C ASP A 437 13.49 -2.23 -6.42
N TYR A 438 14.50 -2.35 -7.27
CA TYR A 438 15.16 -3.63 -7.58
C TYR A 438 15.81 -4.25 -6.34
N LEU A 439 16.59 -3.47 -5.58
CA LEU A 439 17.21 -3.90 -4.31
C LEU A 439 16.17 -4.41 -3.31
N ASN A 440 15.09 -3.67 -3.15
CA ASN A 440 13.99 -4.06 -2.26
C ASN A 440 13.32 -5.36 -2.74
N GLY A 441 13.09 -5.51 -4.05
CA GLY A 441 12.44 -6.68 -4.64
C GLY A 441 13.20 -7.99 -4.39
N ILE A 442 14.54 -7.94 -4.42
CA ILE A 442 15.42 -9.09 -4.11
C ILE A 442 15.79 -9.20 -2.63
N GLY A 443 15.41 -8.21 -1.80
CA GLY A 443 15.73 -8.18 -0.37
C GLY A 443 17.19 -7.82 -0.03
N ASN A 444 17.89 -7.10 -0.91
CA ASN A 444 19.25 -6.62 -0.62
C ASN A 444 19.19 -5.30 0.19
N THR A 445 19.71 -5.34 1.41
CA THR A 445 19.81 -4.19 2.32
C THR A 445 21.23 -3.63 2.47
N GLU A 446 22.23 -4.27 1.85
CA GLU A 446 23.64 -3.89 1.93
C GLU A 446 23.99 -2.73 1.00
N SER A 447 23.24 -2.57 -0.09
CA SER A 447 23.36 -1.45 -1.03
C SER A 447 22.19 -0.49 -0.90
N LYS A 448 22.42 0.79 -1.21
CA LYS A 448 21.37 1.82 -1.20
C LYS A 448 21.59 2.86 -2.29
N ALA A 449 20.50 3.26 -2.93
CA ALA A 449 20.51 4.28 -3.98
C ALA A 449 20.42 5.70 -3.39
N TYR A 450 21.19 6.63 -3.95
CA TYR A 450 21.15 8.05 -3.61
C TYR A 450 21.10 8.90 -4.87
N VAL A 451 20.69 10.16 -4.73
CA VAL A 451 20.71 11.15 -5.82
C VAL A 451 21.58 12.34 -5.45
N LEU A 452 22.52 12.73 -6.32
CA LEU A 452 23.24 13.99 -6.17
C LEU A 452 22.30 15.18 -6.40
N GLU A 453 22.16 16.02 -5.39
CA GLU A 453 21.36 17.25 -5.45
C GLU A 453 21.86 18.20 -6.53
N ASP A 454 20.91 18.84 -7.23
CA ASP A 454 21.12 19.76 -8.35
C ASP A 454 21.92 19.20 -9.55
N GLY A 455 22.31 17.93 -9.47
CA GLY A 455 23.07 17.22 -10.49
C GLY A 455 24.40 17.90 -10.83
N PHE A 456 24.90 17.62 -12.04
CA PHE A 456 26.18 18.18 -12.49
C PHE A 456 26.16 19.72 -12.62
N ARG A 457 25.01 20.31 -12.96
CA ARG A 457 24.87 21.77 -13.12
C ARG A 457 25.01 22.52 -11.81
N GLY A 458 24.65 21.90 -10.69
CA GLY A 458 24.84 22.45 -9.35
C GLY A 458 26.18 22.12 -8.70
N TRP A 459 27.07 21.38 -9.39
CA TRP A 459 28.34 20.96 -8.83
C TRP A 459 29.27 22.13 -8.54
N LYS A 460 29.73 22.24 -7.28
CA LYS A 460 30.48 23.41 -6.79
C LYS A 460 32.01 23.29 -6.88
N TYR A 461 32.54 22.12 -7.21
CA TYR A 461 33.98 21.80 -7.04
C TYR A 461 34.67 21.49 -8.37
N PRO A 462 35.16 22.51 -9.11
CA PRO A 462 35.80 22.30 -10.41
C PRO A 462 37.10 21.49 -10.32
N ASP A 463 37.78 21.49 -9.17
CA ASP A 463 38.95 20.66 -8.88
C ASP A 463 38.64 19.15 -8.86
N LEU A 464 37.36 18.80 -8.76
CA LEU A 464 36.84 17.43 -8.74
C LEU A 464 36.08 17.09 -10.02
N VAL A 465 36.46 17.68 -11.16
CA VAL A 465 35.88 17.39 -12.48
C VAL A 465 36.93 16.82 -13.40
N ASN A 466 36.61 15.68 -14.03
CA ASN A 466 37.38 15.18 -15.17
C ASN A 466 36.82 15.82 -16.44
N THR A 467 37.62 16.67 -17.08
CA THR A 467 37.27 17.29 -18.37
C THR A 467 37.27 16.24 -19.47
N VAL A 468 36.29 16.31 -20.37
CA VAL A 468 36.34 15.54 -21.63
C VAL A 468 37.45 16.17 -22.48
N ASP A 469 38.58 15.48 -22.61
CA ASP A 469 39.62 15.91 -23.55
C ASP A 469 39.02 15.86 -24.97
N PRO A 470 39.02 16.95 -25.76
CA PRO A 470 38.40 16.96 -27.09
C PRO A 470 38.98 15.92 -28.08
N GLY A 471 40.05 15.21 -27.72
CA GLY A 471 40.79 14.29 -28.59
C GLY A 471 40.72 12.79 -28.29
N THR A 472 40.00 12.30 -27.26
CA THR A 472 40.01 10.86 -26.92
C THR A 472 38.63 10.23 -26.88
N SER A 473 37.99 10.15 -28.04
CA SER A 473 36.99 9.11 -28.29
C SER A 473 37.74 7.76 -28.42
N ASN A 474 37.34 6.77 -27.61
CA ASN A 474 37.77 5.37 -27.63
C ASN A 474 39.23 5.04 -27.26
N ARG A 475 39.52 4.96 -25.95
CA ARG A 475 40.24 3.80 -25.38
C ARG A 475 39.71 3.50 -23.98
N LEU A 476 38.84 2.49 -23.90
CA LEU A 476 38.63 1.70 -22.69
C LEU A 476 39.99 1.13 -22.27
N ASN A 477 40.58 1.67 -21.20
CA ASN A 477 41.59 0.93 -20.46
C ASN A 477 40.87 -0.05 -19.53
N MET A 478 40.66 -1.27 -20.06
CA MET A 478 40.80 -2.46 -19.24
C MET A 478 42.24 -2.48 -18.73
N CYS A 479 42.44 -2.20 -17.46
CA CYS A 479 43.63 -2.65 -16.74
C CYS A 479 43.14 -3.59 -15.62
N ILE A 480 43.41 -4.87 -15.88
CA ILE A 480 43.60 -6.05 -15.01
C ILE A 480 43.16 -5.91 -13.56
#